data_AF-A0A3P7NNR3-F1
#
_entry.id   AF-A0A3P7NNR3-F1
#
_cell.length_a   1.000
_cell.length_b   1.000
_cell.length_c   1.000
_cell.angle_alpha   90.00
_cell.angle_beta   90.00
_cell.angle_gamma   90.00
#
_symmetry.space_group_name_H-M   'P 1'
#
loop_
_entity.id
_entity.type
_entity.pdbx_description
1 polymer ?
#
loop_
_entity_poly.entity_id
_entity_poly.type
_entity_poly.pdbx_seq_one_letter_code
_entity_poly.pdbx_strand_id
1 'polypeptide(L)'
;MFFSLDFIRQPETFKLVRFVARITDWPEESTFAKGELLRSFADETMGFVEAETDRILVSTGFPYGLESVTNFPEPVESYVTKCLKELETHQEEELLRRRDFRDQCVFTIDPRTARDLDDALHVRILGQEEIKALEAKGVRGAKYEVRLCSWMCSFSLQKRVSYHYFFNNFYLS
;
A
#
# COMPACT_ATOMS: atom_id res chain seq x y z
N MET A 1 -10.30 -24.78 13.67
CA MET A 1 -10.48 -26.13 13.10
C MET A 1 -11.68 -26.05 12.17
N PHE A 2 -11.46 -26.07 10.86
CA PHE A 2 -12.44 -25.63 9.84
C PHE A 2 -13.57 -26.61 9.53
N PHE A 3 -13.63 -27.76 10.20
CA PHE A 3 -14.75 -28.67 10.06
C PHE A 3 -15.70 -28.52 11.24
N SER A 4 -16.92 -28.05 10.94
CA SER A 4 -18.04 -28.36 11.81
C SER A 4 -18.22 -29.90 11.81
N LEU A 5 -18.73 -30.44 12.91
CA LEU A 5 -19.10 -31.87 13.00
C LEU A 5 -20.00 -32.31 11.84
N ASP A 6 -20.65 -31.36 11.15
CA ASP A 6 -21.60 -31.60 10.07
C ASP A 6 -20.93 -32.11 8.80
N PHE A 7 -19.69 -31.70 8.48
CA PHE A 7 -19.00 -32.22 7.29
C PHE A 7 -18.73 -33.73 7.40
N ILE A 8 -18.39 -34.20 8.61
CA ILE A 8 -18.16 -35.62 8.89
C ILE A 8 -19.49 -36.36 8.97
N ARG A 9 -20.51 -35.75 9.59
CA ARG A 9 -21.82 -36.39 9.81
C ARG A 9 -22.69 -36.45 8.57
N GLN A 10 -22.57 -35.48 7.66
CA GLN A 10 -23.42 -35.30 6.48
C GLN A 10 -22.61 -34.83 5.27
N PRO A 11 -21.63 -35.59 4.77
CA PRO A 11 -20.76 -35.16 3.68
C PRO A 11 -21.53 -34.83 2.39
N GLU A 12 -22.68 -35.47 2.16
CA GLU A 12 -23.52 -35.25 0.97
C GLU A 12 -24.03 -33.81 0.84
N THR A 13 -24.21 -33.07 1.94
CA THR A 13 -24.66 -31.67 1.88
C THR A 13 -23.59 -30.75 1.28
N PHE A 14 -22.33 -31.17 1.26
CA PHE A 14 -21.20 -30.41 0.73
C PHE A 14 -20.80 -30.81 -0.70
N LYS A 15 -21.54 -31.71 -1.35
CA LYS A 15 -21.21 -32.24 -2.68
C LYS A 15 -21.05 -31.17 -3.76
N LEU A 16 -21.77 -30.04 -3.62
CA LEU A 16 -21.72 -28.91 -4.55
C LEU A 16 -20.94 -27.71 -3.99
N VAL A 17 -20.39 -27.83 -2.78
CA VAL A 17 -19.59 -26.78 -2.14
C VAL A 17 -18.17 -26.87 -2.65
N ARG A 18 -17.65 -25.74 -3.12
CA ARG A 18 -16.24 -25.61 -3.52
C ARG A 18 -15.40 -25.20 -2.32
N PHE A 19 -14.18 -25.73 -2.27
CA PHE A 19 -13.23 -25.41 -1.23
C PHE A 19 -11.89 -24.96 -1.81
N VAL A 20 -11.15 -24.20 -1.03
CA VAL A 20 -9.76 -23.83 -1.27
C VAL A 20 -8.88 -24.69 -0.37
N ALA A 21 -7.95 -25.42 -0.97
CA ALA A 21 -6.97 -26.23 -0.27
C ALA A 21 -5.55 -25.85 -0.71
N ARG A 22 -4.62 -25.89 0.22
CA ARG A 22 -3.18 -25.69 -0.03
C ARG A 22 -2.48 -27.02 0.09
N ILE A 23 -1.71 -27.39 -0.94
CA ILE A 23 -0.81 -28.53 -0.87
C ILE A 23 0.31 -28.21 0.14
N THR A 24 0.53 -29.09 1.11
CA THR A 24 1.54 -28.92 2.16
C THR A 24 2.71 -29.89 2.00
N ASP A 25 2.47 -31.06 1.40
CA ASP A 25 3.46 -32.12 1.23
C ASP A 25 3.03 -33.07 0.10
N TRP A 26 3.97 -33.66 -0.61
CA TRP A 26 3.69 -34.71 -1.60
C TRP A 26 4.78 -35.79 -1.55
N PRO A 27 4.61 -36.80 -0.67
CA PRO A 27 5.57 -37.88 -0.54
C PRO A 27 5.66 -38.73 -1.82
N GLU A 28 6.86 -39.23 -2.14
CA GLU A 28 7.11 -40.06 -3.33
C GLU A 28 6.32 -41.37 -3.31
N GLU A 29 6.07 -41.92 -2.11
CA GLU A 29 5.29 -43.14 -1.91
C GLU A 29 3.76 -42.92 -2.01
N SER A 30 3.30 -41.68 -2.14
CA SER A 30 1.88 -41.34 -2.19
C SER A 30 1.43 -40.91 -3.59
N THR A 31 0.35 -41.53 -4.08
CA THR A 31 -0.31 -41.09 -5.32
C THR A 31 -0.99 -39.72 -5.16
N PHE A 32 -1.33 -39.32 -3.93
CA PHE A 32 -2.05 -38.07 -3.65
C PHE A 32 -1.21 -37.13 -2.79
N ALA A 33 -1.24 -35.85 -3.14
CA ALA A 33 -0.66 -34.80 -2.31
C ALA A 33 -1.44 -34.66 -0.99
N LYS A 34 -0.72 -34.35 0.08
CA LYS A 34 -1.31 -33.90 1.34
C LYS A 34 -1.56 -32.40 1.25
N GLY A 35 -2.62 -31.96 1.90
CA GLY A 35 -2.97 -30.55 1.94
C GLY A 35 -3.75 -30.17 3.17
N GLU A 36 -3.89 -28.87 3.32
CA GLU A 36 -4.69 -28.22 4.34
C GLU A 36 -5.86 -27.51 3.66
N LEU A 37 -7.07 -27.76 4.14
CA LEU A 37 -8.25 -27.02 3.72
C LEU A 37 -8.23 -25.63 4.39
N LEU A 38 -8.29 -24.57 3.58
CA LEU A 38 -8.20 -23.20 4.07
C LEU A 38 -9.58 -22.59 4.33
N ARG A 39 -10.50 -22.72 3.36
CA ARG A 39 -11.87 -22.18 3.43
C ARG A 39 -12.79 -22.83 2.41
N SER A 40 -14.10 -22.65 2.57
CA SER A 40 -15.10 -22.87 1.52
C SER A 40 -15.39 -21.57 0.77
N PHE A 41 -15.95 -21.68 -0.44
CA PHE A 41 -16.53 -20.54 -1.17
C PHE A 41 -17.99 -20.27 -0.77
N ALA A 42 -18.51 -20.99 0.23
CA ALA A 42 -19.90 -20.90 0.63
C ALA A 42 -20.15 -19.65 1.48
N ASP A 43 -20.40 -18.54 0.79
CA ASP A 43 -21.10 -17.42 1.37
C ASP A 43 -22.32 -17.11 0.49
N GLU A 44 -23.49 -17.58 0.92
CA GLU A 44 -24.77 -17.36 0.23
C GLU A 44 -25.14 -15.87 0.13
N THR A 45 -24.41 -15.00 0.86
CA THR A 45 -24.62 -13.55 0.84
C THR A 45 -23.77 -12.83 -0.21
N MET A 46 -22.83 -13.51 -0.87
CA MET A 46 -22.02 -12.91 -1.93
C MET A 46 -22.81 -12.73 -3.23
N GLY A 47 -22.72 -11.54 -3.83
CA GLY A 47 -23.23 -11.29 -5.17
C GLY A 47 -22.43 -12.03 -6.24
N PHE A 48 -22.99 -12.12 -7.46
CA PHE A 48 -22.37 -12.87 -8.56
C PHE A 48 -21.00 -12.33 -8.96
N VAL A 49 -20.83 -11.01 -8.97
CA VAL A 49 -19.57 -10.36 -9.35
C VAL A 49 -18.51 -10.58 -8.28
N GLU A 50 -18.89 -10.47 -7.01
CA GLU A 50 -18.03 -10.68 -5.86
C GLU A 50 -17.54 -12.13 -5.80
N ALA A 51 -18.44 -13.10 -5.99
CA ALA A 51 -18.10 -14.52 -6.00
C ALA A 51 -17.11 -14.88 -7.11
N GLU A 52 -17.29 -14.34 -8.32
CA GLU A 52 -16.35 -14.58 -9.43
C GLU A 52 -15.02 -13.84 -9.21
N THR A 53 -15.05 -12.64 -8.65
CA THR A 53 -13.83 -11.90 -8.29
C THR A 53 -13.02 -12.66 -7.23
N ASP A 54 -13.66 -13.18 -6.19
CA ASP A 54 -13.04 -14.02 -5.15
C ASP A 54 -12.37 -15.25 -5.79
N ARG A 55 -13.08 -15.92 -6.71
CA ARG A 55 -12.57 -17.08 -7.43
C ARG A 55 -11.32 -16.76 -8.27
N ILE A 56 -11.34 -15.62 -8.99
CA ILE A 56 -10.19 -15.15 -9.76
C ILE A 56 -9.01 -14.91 -8.82
N LEU A 57 -9.20 -14.17 -7.73
CA LEU A 57 -8.14 -13.88 -6.75
C LEU A 57 -7.50 -15.16 -6.19
N VAL A 58 -8.32 -16.12 -5.77
CA VAL A 58 -7.83 -17.43 -5.31
C VAL A 58 -7.01 -18.13 -6.39
N SER A 59 -7.49 -18.15 -7.62
CA SER A 59 -6.78 -18.79 -8.74
C SER A 59 -5.44 -18.13 -9.06
N THR A 60 -5.29 -16.82 -8.78
CA THR A 60 -4.05 -16.06 -8.97
C THR A 60 -3.07 -16.16 -7.81
N GLY A 61 -3.41 -16.89 -6.74
CA GLY A 61 -2.53 -17.11 -5.60
C GLY A 61 -2.87 -16.31 -4.33
N PHE A 62 -4.06 -15.71 -4.26
CA PHE A 62 -4.59 -15.12 -3.02
C PHE A 62 -5.59 -16.09 -2.37
N PRO A 63 -5.14 -17.07 -1.55
CA PRO A 63 -5.97 -18.17 -1.09
C PRO A 63 -7.17 -17.76 -0.23
N TYR A 64 -7.15 -16.55 0.35
CA TYR A 64 -8.26 -15.97 1.11
C TYR A 64 -9.09 -14.97 0.28
N GLY A 65 -8.82 -14.85 -1.02
CA GLY A 65 -9.61 -14.08 -1.97
C GLY A 65 -9.84 -12.64 -1.55
N LEU A 66 -11.09 -12.18 -1.61
CA LEU A 66 -11.50 -10.82 -1.28
C LEU A 66 -11.14 -10.42 0.15
N GLU A 67 -11.20 -11.35 1.11
CA GLU A 67 -10.89 -11.09 2.52
C GLU A 67 -9.46 -10.57 2.68
N SER A 68 -8.50 -11.17 1.96
CA SER A 68 -7.08 -10.79 2.05
C SER A 68 -6.73 -9.46 1.40
N VAL A 69 -7.53 -8.98 0.45
CA VAL A 69 -7.24 -7.73 -0.27
C VAL A 69 -8.07 -6.54 0.25
N THR A 70 -9.06 -6.80 1.10
CA THR A 70 -9.94 -5.77 1.67
C THR A 70 -9.67 -5.50 3.14
N ASN A 71 -9.04 -6.42 3.86
CA ASN A 71 -8.77 -6.27 5.29
C ASN A 71 -7.29 -6.49 5.60
N PHE A 72 -6.79 -5.75 6.59
CA PHE A 72 -5.47 -6.00 7.15
C PHE A 72 -5.58 -6.84 8.42
N PRO A 73 -4.57 -7.66 8.75
CA PRO A 73 -4.53 -8.35 10.03
C PRO A 73 -4.52 -7.37 11.20
N GLU A 74 -5.18 -7.72 12.31
CA GLU A 74 -5.25 -6.90 13.54
C GLU A 74 -3.88 -6.34 14.00
N PRO A 75 -2.76 -7.11 13.95
CA PRO A 75 -1.45 -6.54 14.32
C PRO A 75 -1.01 -5.37 13.45
N VAL A 76 -1.36 -5.37 12.15
CA VAL A 76 -1.05 -4.29 11.21
C VAL A 76 -1.89 -3.06 11.55
N GLU A 77 -3.20 -3.23 11.73
CA GLU A 77 -4.10 -2.13 12.08
C GLU A 77 -3.74 -1.49 13.43
N SER A 78 -3.42 -2.32 14.42
CA SER A 78 -2.97 -1.87 15.74
C SER A 78 -1.66 -1.09 15.67
N TYR A 79 -0.72 -1.57 14.85
CA TYR A 79 0.55 -0.88 14.63
C TYR A 79 0.35 0.50 14.00
N VAL A 80 -0.44 0.58 12.92
CA VAL A 80 -0.75 1.86 12.25
C VAL A 80 -1.43 2.82 13.21
N THR A 81 -2.42 2.35 13.97
CA THR A 81 -3.12 3.16 14.99
C THR A 81 -2.16 3.72 16.03
N LYS A 82 -1.18 2.92 16.47
CA LYS A 82 -0.15 3.36 17.40
C LYS A 82 0.74 4.44 16.78
N CYS A 83 1.22 4.22 15.55
CA CYS A 83 2.06 5.20 14.84
C CYS A 83 1.35 6.54 14.63
N LEU A 84 0.03 6.54 14.37
CA LEU A 84 -0.75 7.77 14.25
C LEU A 84 -0.77 8.57 15.55
N LYS A 85 -0.98 7.91 16.70
CA LYS A 85 -0.94 8.57 18.02
C LYS A 85 0.45 9.13 18.34
N GLU A 86 1.50 8.40 17.97
CA GLU A 86 2.87 8.87 18.13
C GLU A 86 3.14 10.11 17.27
N LEU A 87 2.65 10.15 16.02
CA LEU A 87 2.79 11.29 15.12
C LEU A 87 2.06 12.54 15.65
N GLU A 88 0.83 12.38 16.15
CA GLU A 88 0.07 13.46 16.78
C GLU A 88 0.81 14.05 17.99
N THR A 89 1.48 13.20 18.77
CA THR A 89 2.23 13.62 19.96
C THR A 89 3.49 14.43 19.63
N HIS A 90 4.16 14.13 18.51
CA HIS A 90 5.45 14.74 18.13
C HIS A 90 5.35 15.66 16.90
N GLN A 91 4.15 16.17 16.61
CA GLN A 91 3.90 16.96 15.40
C GLN A 91 4.80 18.19 15.28
N GLU A 92 5.03 18.92 16.38
CA GLU A 92 5.86 20.13 16.38
C GLU A 92 7.34 19.82 16.07
N GLU A 93 7.88 18.75 16.66
CA GLU A 93 9.26 18.31 16.42
C GLU A 93 9.45 17.89 14.96
N GLU A 94 8.47 17.19 14.38
CA GLU A 94 8.49 16.80 12.98
C GLU A 94 8.42 18.01 12.04
N LEU A 95 7.60 19.02 12.36
CA LEU A 95 7.51 20.27 11.58
C LEU A 95 8.82 21.04 11.59
N LEU A 96 9.53 21.09 12.73
CA LEU A 96 10.84 21.76 12.83
C LEU A 96 11.94 21.06 12.02
N ARG A 97 11.84 19.74 11.84
CA ARG A 97 12.83 18.95 11.09
C ARG A 97 12.58 18.96 9.58
N ARG A 98 11.35 19.25 9.15
CA ARG A 98 10.93 19.20 7.75
C ARG A 98 10.96 20.59 7.13
N ARG A 99 11.21 20.65 5.82
CA ARG A 99 10.97 21.89 5.08
C ARG A 99 9.46 22.08 4.92
N ASP A 100 8.97 23.23 5.35
CA ASP A 100 7.55 23.56 5.28
C ASP A 100 7.17 24.11 3.89
N PHE A 101 6.12 23.53 3.28
CA PHE A 101 5.56 23.92 2.00
C PHE A 101 4.08 24.32 2.10
N ARG A 102 3.50 24.42 3.31
CA ARG A 102 2.07 24.69 3.50
C ARG A 102 1.62 26.02 2.89
N ASP A 103 2.52 27.01 2.84
CA ASP A 103 2.27 28.32 2.23
C ASP A 103 2.66 28.38 0.73
N GLN A 104 3.01 27.24 0.12
CA GLN A 104 3.45 27.16 -1.28
C GLN A 104 2.38 26.49 -2.15
N CYS A 105 2.41 26.76 -3.46
CA CYS A 105 1.51 26.09 -4.40
C CYS A 105 2.00 24.66 -4.66
N VAL A 106 1.26 23.68 -4.14
CA VAL A 106 1.52 22.24 -4.32
C VAL A 106 0.27 21.58 -4.89
N PHE A 107 0.41 20.77 -5.93
CA PHE A 107 -0.71 20.08 -6.59
C PHE A 107 -0.29 18.69 -7.12
N THR A 108 -1.26 17.80 -7.30
CA THR A 108 -1.06 16.47 -7.92
C THR A 108 -1.78 16.42 -9.27
N ILE A 109 -1.43 15.47 -10.14
CA ILE A 109 -2.08 15.27 -11.44
C ILE A 109 -2.40 13.78 -11.60
N ASP A 110 -3.63 13.41 -11.25
CA ASP A 110 -4.05 12.02 -11.15
C ASP A 110 -5.34 11.74 -11.92
N PRO A 111 -5.58 10.49 -12.34
CA PRO A 111 -6.90 10.06 -12.80
C PRO A 111 -7.99 10.35 -11.76
N ARG A 112 -9.22 10.63 -12.22
CA ARG A 112 -10.37 10.92 -11.35
C ARG A 112 -10.64 9.84 -10.28
N THR A 113 -10.23 8.60 -10.54
CA THR A 113 -10.47 7.44 -9.67
C THR A 113 -9.27 7.06 -8.79
N ALA A 114 -8.18 7.82 -8.84
CA ALA A 114 -7.01 7.57 -8.00
C ALA A 114 -7.38 7.66 -6.50
N ARG A 115 -6.80 6.78 -5.69
CA ARG A 115 -7.03 6.73 -4.23
C ARG A 115 -5.74 6.97 -3.44
N ASP A 116 -4.61 6.70 -4.08
CA ASP A 116 -3.24 6.81 -3.65
C ASP A 116 -2.59 8.03 -4.32
N LEU A 117 -2.46 9.14 -3.57
CA LEU A 117 -1.88 10.40 -4.05
C LEU A 117 -0.50 10.59 -3.42
N ASP A 118 0.48 9.83 -3.89
CA ASP A 118 1.79 9.71 -3.23
C ASP A 118 2.84 10.71 -3.76
N ASP A 119 2.56 11.35 -4.89
CA ASP A 119 3.39 12.36 -5.53
C ASP A 119 2.66 13.70 -5.72
N ALA A 120 3.40 14.78 -5.49
CA ALA A 120 2.92 16.13 -5.70
C ALA A 120 4.02 16.98 -6.34
N LEU A 121 3.60 18.03 -7.05
CA LEU A 121 4.47 18.98 -7.69
C LEU A 121 4.31 20.36 -7.05
N HIS A 122 5.44 20.99 -6.81
CA HIS A 122 5.53 22.41 -6.49
C HIS A 122 6.22 23.13 -7.65
N VAL A 123 5.60 24.20 -8.14
CA VAL A 123 6.17 25.05 -9.18
C VAL A 123 6.01 26.51 -8.77
N ARG A 124 7.10 27.29 -8.80
CA ARG A 124 7.03 28.75 -8.67
C ARG A 124 7.98 29.46 -9.62
N ILE A 125 7.69 30.72 -9.87
CA ILE A 125 8.56 31.63 -10.62
C ILE A 125 9.73 32.07 -9.71
N LEU A 126 10.94 32.11 -10.27
CA LEU A 126 12.14 32.58 -9.59
C LEU A 126 12.20 34.11 -9.56
N GLY A 127 12.68 34.67 -8.44
CA GLY A 127 12.96 36.10 -8.34
C GLY A 127 14.21 36.50 -9.11
N GLN A 128 14.33 37.77 -9.49
CA GLN A 128 15.46 38.27 -10.29
C GLN A 128 16.83 38.00 -9.66
N GLU A 129 16.94 38.13 -8.34
CA GLU A 129 18.19 37.86 -7.61
C GLU A 129 18.55 36.37 -7.60
N GLU A 130 17.55 35.48 -7.55
CA GLU A 130 17.76 34.03 -7.62
C GLU A 130 18.24 33.60 -9.01
N ILE A 131 17.67 34.21 -10.05
CA ILE A 131 18.09 34.00 -11.45
C ILE A 131 19.55 34.41 -11.62
N LYS A 132 19.93 35.63 -11.18
CA LYS A 132 21.34 36.09 -11.23
C LYS A 132 22.27 35.15 -10.47
N ALA A 133 21.87 34.67 -9.29
CA ALA A 133 22.66 33.74 -8.50
C ALA A 133 22.83 32.37 -9.19
N LEU A 134 21.82 31.91 -9.92
CA LEU A 134 21.89 30.69 -10.73
C LEU A 134 22.76 30.88 -11.97
N GLU A 135 22.67 32.02 -12.64
CA GLU A 135 23.52 32.38 -13.78
C GLU A 135 25.00 32.44 -13.39
N ALA A 136 25.30 33.02 -12.22
CA ALA A 136 26.66 33.03 -11.65
C ALA A 136 27.20 31.62 -11.36
N LYS A 137 26.30 30.65 -11.11
CA LYS A 137 26.62 29.22 -10.97
C LYS A 137 26.64 28.46 -12.30
N GLY A 138 26.50 29.16 -13.43
CA GLY A 138 26.51 28.59 -14.78
C GLY A 138 25.17 28.03 -15.27
N VAL A 139 24.10 28.16 -14.48
CA VAL A 139 22.74 27.76 -14.87
C VAL A 139 22.09 28.89 -15.64
N ARG A 140 22.02 28.75 -16.97
CA ARG A 140 21.48 29.78 -17.87
C ARG A 140 20.00 29.54 -18.16
N GLY A 141 19.22 30.63 -18.17
CA GLY A 141 17.82 30.61 -18.61
C GLY A 141 16.81 30.03 -17.61
N ALA A 142 17.19 29.81 -16.35
CA ALA A 142 16.25 29.32 -15.33
C ALA A 142 15.15 30.36 -15.05
N LYS A 143 13.89 29.95 -15.13
CA LYS A 143 12.72 30.81 -14.85
C LYS A 143 11.86 30.29 -13.70
N TYR A 144 11.83 28.98 -13.52
CA TYR A 144 10.99 28.31 -12.54
C TYR A 144 11.82 27.43 -11.63
N GLU A 145 11.40 27.36 -10.38
CA GLU A 145 11.76 26.30 -9.45
C GLU A 145 10.69 25.22 -9.50
N VAL A 146 11.09 23.99 -9.80
CA VAL A 146 10.22 22.82 -9.76
C VAL A 146 10.75 21.85 -8.71
N ARG A 147 9.84 21.36 -7.86
CA ARG A 147 10.15 20.33 -6.86
C ARG A 147 9.11 19.24 -6.90
N LEU A 148 9.58 18.00 -6.83
CA LEU A 148 8.74 16.83 -6.57
C LEU A 148 8.65 16.65 -5.05
N CYS A 149 7.43 16.72 -4.53
CA CYS A 149 7.09 16.48 -3.15
C CYS A 149 6.53 15.06 -3.06
N SER A 150 7.38 14.10 -2.70
CA SER A 150 6.93 12.73 -2.42
C SER A 150 6.79 12.53 -0.91
N TRP A 151 5.71 11.88 -0.51
CA TRP A 151 5.39 11.53 0.87
C TRP A 151 6.00 10.19 1.32
N MET A 152 7.14 9.77 0.75
CA MET A 152 7.76 8.51 1.15
C MET A 152 8.21 8.53 2.63
N CYS A 153 7.35 7.97 3.49
CA CYS A 153 7.68 7.48 4.82
C CYS A 153 8.49 6.20 4.67
N SER A 154 9.81 6.30 4.66
CA SER A 154 10.67 5.13 4.79
C SER A 154 10.60 4.60 6.23
N PHE A 155 9.76 3.59 6.48
CA PHE A 155 9.85 2.77 7.68
C PHE A 155 11.15 1.96 7.64
N SER A 156 12.08 2.24 8.57
CA SER A 156 13.22 1.35 8.84
C SER A 156 13.09 0.80 10.24
N LEU A 157 12.73 -0.48 10.33
CA LEU A 157 12.93 -1.30 11.51
C LEU A 157 14.42 -1.25 11.88
N GLN A 158 14.68 -0.85 13.12
CA GLN A 158 15.95 -0.93 13.86
C GLN A 158 17.10 0.01 13.45
N LYS A 159 17.40 0.90 14.41
CA LYS A 159 18.66 1.61 14.71
C LYS A 159 19.02 2.82 13.83
N ARG A 160 18.88 4.02 14.45
CA ARG A 160 19.45 5.34 14.10
C ARG A 160 19.52 5.62 12.59
N VAL A 161 18.46 6.21 12.05
CA VAL A 161 18.45 6.70 10.67
C VAL A 161 18.16 8.21 10.68
N SER A 162 19.08 8.97 10.10
CA SER A 162 18.85 10.36 9.70
C SER A 162 17.96 10.37 8.47
N TYR A 163 16.84 11.07 8.54
CA TYR A 163 15.92 11.22 7.41
C TYR A 163 16.57 12.06 6.31
N HIS A 164 16.71 11.50 5.12
CA HIS A 164 17.03 12.25 3.90
C HIS A 164 15.79 12.25 3.00
N TYR A 165 15.07 13.37 2.97
CA TYR A 165 14.06 13.64 1.95
C TYR A 165 14.76 13.87 0.62
N PHE A 166 14.42 13.09 -0.40
CA PHE A 166 14.87 13.36 -1.77
C PHE A 166 14.00 14.45 -2.38
N PHE A 167 14.39 15.70 -2.21
CA PHE A 167 13.92 16.79 -3.07
C PHE A 167 14.84 16.86 -4.29
N ASN A 168 14.43 16.31 -5.43
CA ASN A 168 15.11 16.63 -6.68
C ASN A 168 14.64 18.01 -7.15
N ASN A 169 15.49 19.02 -6.97
CA ASN A 169 15.27 20.34 -7.55
C ASN A 169 15.58 20.27 -9.04
N PHE A 170 14.59 20.57 -9.88
CA PHE A 170 14.79 20.76 -11.31
C PHE A 170 14.48 22.21 -11.66
N TYR A 171 15.35 22.80 -12.49
CA TYR A 171 15.12 24.13 -13.05
C TYR A 171 14.73 23.98 -14.52
N LEU A 172 13.60 24.55 -14.91
CA LEU A 172 13.11 24.54 -16.29
C LEU A 172 13.37 25.89 -16.96
N SER A 173 13.72 25.83 -18.25
CA SER A 173 14.09 26.94 -19.14
C SER A 173 12.94 27.46 -20.01
#